data_AF-A0AAN8CMX5-F1
#
_entry.id   AF-A0AAN8CMX5-F1
#
_cell.length_a   1.000
_cell.length_b   1.000
_cell.length_c   1.000
_cell.angle_alpha   90.00
_cell.angle_beta   90.00
_cell.angle_gamma   90.00
#
_symmetry.space_group_name_H-M   'P 1'
#
loop_
_entity.id
_entity.type
_entity.pdbx_description
1 polymer ?
#
loop_
_entity_poly.entity_id
_entity_poly.type
_entity_poly.pdbx_seq_one_letter_code
_entity_poly.pdbx_strand_id
1 'polypeptide(L)'
;MESKACCKMGVLTVTYYLWTTFIAVVVGIVLVIIIKPGVGTDMESHRLGGGPVMTSADALIDLIRNMVPSNLIEATFQQYKTDLIPILKVPTRTVQPNFVYVFPDENDPKGRTVYLELTPPPDVTYKTSPGTSQQMNVLGIVIFSATMGLLLGRMGERGAPLVNVCQCINECVMKIINAAVW
;
A
#
# COMPACT_ATOMS: atom_id res chain seq x y z
N MET A 1 -9.86 -27.81 21.54
CA MET A 1 -8.45 -27.91 21.10
C MET A 1 -7.55 -27.54 22.26
N GLU A 2 -6.58 -28.37 22.60
CA GLU A 2 -5.58 -28.01 23.60
C GLU A 2 -4.78 -26.81 23.10
N SER A 3 -4.87 -25.69 23.80
CA SER A 3 -4.21 -24.45 23.42
C SER A 3 -2.69 -24.57 23.25
N LYS A 4 -2.06 -25.53 23.93
CA LYS A 4 -0.63 -25.82 23.82
C LYS A 4 -0.27 -26.53 22.50
N ALA A 5 -1.16 -27.36 21.97
CA ALA A 5 -0.94 -28.05 20.69
C ALA A 5 -1.10 -27.11 19.50
N CYS A 6 -2.10 -26.22 19.53
CA CYS A 6 -2.33 -25.22 18.47
C CYS A 6 -1.13 -24.27 18.29
N CYS A 7 -0.55 -23.78 19.39
CA CYS A 7 0.61 -22.90 19.33
C CYS A 7 1.85 -23.63 18.77
N LYS A 8 2.08 -24.89 19.16
CA LYS A 8 3.20 -25.71 18.62
C LYS A 8 3.07 -25.94 17.12
N MET A 9 1.87 -26.29 16.65
CA MET A 9 1.61 -26.46 15.21
C MET A 9 1.75 -25.14 14.45
N GLY A 10 1.28 -24.03 15.05
CA GLY A 10 1.43 -22.69 14.48
C GLY A 10 2.89 -22.26 14.32
N VAL A 11 3.72 -22.43 15.36
CA VAL A 11 5.16 -22.10 15.30
C VAL A 11 5.86 -22.92 14.22
N LEU A 12 5.61 -24.23 14.17
CA LEU A 12 6.19 -25.10 13.13
C LEU A 12 5.82 -24.63 11.72
N THR A 13 4.56 -24.23 11.53
CA THR A 13 4.03 -23.76 10.25
C THR A 13 4.68 -22.44 9.84
N VAL A 14 4.77 -21.48 10.76
CA VAL A 14 5.43 -20.18 10.50
C VAL A 14 6.92 -20.37 10.20
N THR A 15 7.63 -21.18 10.98
CA THR A 15 9.06 -21.47 10.72
C THR A 15 9.24 -22.12 9.36
N TYR A 16 8.37 -23.06 8.97
CA TYR A 16 8.42 -23.70 7.66
C TYR A 16 8.20 -22.69 6.52
N TYR A 17 7.21 -21.80 6.63
CA TYR A 17 6.98 -20.77 5.61
C TYR A 17 8.14 -19.78 5.50
N LEU A 18 8.70 -19.33 6.63
CA LEU A 18 9.85 -18.43 6.63
C LEU A 18 11.10 -19.10 6.02
N TRP A 19 11.32 -20.38 6.32
CA TRP A 19 12.45 -21.12 5.77
C TRP A 19 12.34 -21.34 4.26
N THR A 20 11.16 -21.76 3.79
CA THR A 20 10.92 -22.01 2.37
C THR A 20 10.95 -20.72 1.54
N THR A 21 10.37 -19.62 2.03
CA THR A 21 10.46 -18.30 1.39
C THR A 21 11.90 -17.81 1.31
N PHE A 22 12.69 -18.00 2.36
CA PHE A 22 14.11 -17.64 2.34
C PHE A 22 14.87 -18.39 1.25
N ILE A 23 14.72 -19.72 1.17
CA ILE A 23 15.35 -20.53 0.12
C ILE A 23 14.88 -20.08 -1.27
N ALA A 24 13.58 -19.86 -1.45
CA ALA A 24 13.01 -19.42 -2.72
C ALA A 24 13.57 -18.07 -3.17
N VAL A 25 13.71 -17.10 -2.27
CA VAL A 25 14.30 -15.78 -2.55
C VAL A 25 15.77 -15.91 -2.96
N VAL A 26 16.56 -16.73 -2.26
CA VAL A 26 17.97 -16.97 -2.61
C VAL A 26 18.08 -17.57 -4.00
N VAL A 27 17.28 -18.61 -4.31
CA VAL A 27 17.26 -19.24 -5.63
C VAL A 27 16.83 -18.24 -6.71
N GLY A 28 15.80 -17.43 -6.44
CA GLY A 28 15.34 -16.39 -7.38
C GLY A 28 16.41 -15.35 -7.70
N ILE A 29 17.13 -14.86 -6.69
CA ILE A 29 18.22 -13.90 -6.87
C ILE A 29 19.37 -14.52 -7.66
N VAL A 30 19.78 -15.74 -7.34
CA VAL A 30 20.84 -16.45 -8.08
C VAL A 30 20.44 -16.61 -9.55
N LEU A 31 19.20 -17.02 -9.82
CA LEU A 31 18.69 -17.25 -11.17
C LEU A 31 18.64 -15.95 -11.99
N VAL A 32 18.21 -14.83 -11.39
CA VAL A 32 18.14 -13.53 -12.11
C VAL A 32 19.55 -13.01 -12.46
N ILE A 33 20.55 -13.25 -11.61
CA ILE A 33 21.94 -12.84 -11.85
C ILE A 33 22.61 -13.67 -12.94
N ILE A 34 22.25 -14.96 -13.07
CA ILE A 34 22.78 -15.85 -14.11
C ILE A 34 22.16 -15.51 -15.47
N ILE A 35 20.83 -15.40 -15.53
CA ILE A 35 20.11 -15.20 -16.80
C ILE A 35 20.24 -13.75 -17.28
N LYS A 36 20.40 -12.78 -16.36
CA LYS A 36 20.45 -11.33 -16.64
C LYS A 36 19.39 -10.87 -17.65
N PRO A 37 18.09 -11.11 -17.38
CA PRO A 37 17.05 -10.64 -18.29
C PRO A 37 17.10 -9.11 -18.41
N GLY A 38 17.05 -8.59 -19.64
CA GLY A 38 17.01 -7.15 -19.93
C GLY A 38 18.35 -6.51 -20.34
N VAL A 39 19.46 -7.26 -20.40
CA VAL A 39 20.70 -6.73 -20.99
C VAL A 39 20.56 -6.67 -22.52
N GLY A 40 20.48 -5.46 -23.08
CA GLY A 40 20.43 -5.23 -24.52
C GLY A 40 19.07 -4.84 -25.12
N THR A 41 18.03 -4.69 -24.31
CA THR A 41 16.77 -4.06 -24.75
C THR A 41 16.76 -2.59 -24.33
N ASP A 42 16.74 -1.67 -25.30
CA ASP A 42 16.32 -0.30 -25.07
C ASP A 42 14.83 -0.33 -24.69
N MET A 43 14.56 -0.44 -23.40
CA MET A 43 13.23 -0.17 -22.88
C MET A 43 13.07 1.35 -22.99
N GLU A 44 12.49 1.79 -24.11
CA GLU A 44 11.95 3.14 -24.22
C GLU A 44 10.98 3.30 -23.05
N SER A 45 11.46 4.01 -22.03
CA SER A 45 10.77 4.14 -20.77
C SER A 45 9.58 5.04 -21.01
N HIS A 46 8.47 4.45 -21.47
CA HIS A 46 7.13 5.01 -21.37
C HIS A 46 6.73 4.99 -19.89
N ARG A 47 7.54 5.67 -19.06
CA ARG A 47 7.21 6.08 -17.71
C ARG A 47 6.25 7.26 -17.84
N LEU A 48 5.01 6.94 -18.18
CA LEU A 48 3.83 7.63 -17.64
C LEU A 48 3.71 7.30 -16.13
N GLY A 49 4.84 7.37 -15.42
CA GLY A 49 5.06 6.90 -14.06
C GLY A 49 5.38 8.07 -13.14
N GLY A 50 4.68 9.20 -13.34
CA GLY A 50 4.55 10.26 -12.33
C GLY A 50 3.63 9.83 -11.18
N GLY A 51 3.53 8.53 -10.91
CA GLY A 51 2.92 8.02 -9.71
C GLY A 51 3.89 8.30 -8.54
N PRO A 52 3.39 8.79 -7.41
CA PRO A 52 4.22 9.15 -6.28
C PRO A 52 5.05 7.94 -5.80
N VAL A 53 6.33 8.18 -5.53
CA VAL A 53 7.24 7.14 -5.02
C VAL A 53 6.87 6.86 -3.57
N MET A 54 6.19 5.75 -3.34
CA MET A 54 5.87 5.28 -1.99
C MET A 54 7.14 4.78 -1.32
N THR A 55 7.43 5.28 -0.11
CA THR A 55 8.59 4.82 0.65
C THR A 55 8.35 3.38 1.08
N SER A 56 9.40 2.55 1.12
CA SER A 56 9.32 1.19 1.67
C SER A 56 8.80 1.17 3.11
N ALA A 57 9.13 2.19 3.91
CA ALA A 57 8.60 2.38 5.26
C ALA A 57 7.08 2.63 5.27
N ASP A 58 6.58 3.46 4.35
CA ASP A 58 5.13 3.73 4.23
C ASP A 58 4.38 2.46 3.86
N ALA A 59 4.94 1.64 2.97
CA ALA A 59 4.37 0.34 2.61
C ALA A 59 4.32 -0.64 3.80
N LEU A 60 5.36 -0.68 4.64
CA LEU A 60 5.36 -1.49 5.86
C LEU A 60 4.33 -0.98 6.88
N ILE A 61 4.19 0.35 7.01
CA ILE A 61 3.19 0.94 7.90
C ILE A 61 1.77 0.63 7.41
N ASP A 62 1.52 0.69 6.10
CA ASP A 62 0.26 0.29 5.49
C ASP A 62 -0.03 -1.19 5.72
N LEU A 63 0.98 -2.06 5.63
CA LEU A 63 0.83 -3.48 5.95
C LEU A 63 0.40 -3.69 7.41
N ILE A 64 1.05 -3.00 8.35
CA ILE A 64 0.72 -3.09 9.78
C ILE A 64 -0.68 -2.52 10.07
N ARG A 65 -1.07 -1.41 9.43
CA ARG A 65 -2.42 -0.85 9.55
C ARG A 65 -3.48 -1.80 9.01
N ASN A 66 -3.18 -2.53 7.94
CA ASN A 66 -4.06 -3.56 7.40
C ASN A 66 -4.11 -4.82 8.27
N MET A 67 -3.10 -5.10 9.11
CA MET A 67 -3.09 -6.20 10.08
C MET A 67 -4.13 -6.06 11.19
N VAL A 68 -4.44 -4.83 11.59
CA VAL A 68 -5.47 -4.53 12.60
C VAL A 68 -6.40 -3.48 12.03
N PRO A 69 -7.42 -3.89 11.24
CA PRO A 69 -8.34 -2.94 10.62
C PRO A 69 -9.12 -2.18 11.70
N SER A 70 -9.31 -0.88 11.50
CA SER A 70 -10.13 -0.03 12.38
C SER A 70 -11.60 -0.47 12.42
N ASN A 71 -12.08 -1.09 11.34
CA ASN A 71 -13.43 -1.61 11.21
C ASN A 71 -13.43 -2.92 10.41
N LEU A 72 -14.01 -3.97 10.97
CA LEU A 72 -14.06 -5.30 10.34
C LEU A 72 -15.05 -5.34 9.16
N ILE A 73 -16.15 -4.59 9.24
CA ILE A 73 -17.17 -4.53 8.18
C ILE A 73 -16.63 -3.76 6.98
N GLU A 74 -15.86 -2.72 7.24
CA GLU A 74 -15.17 -1.98 6.17
C GLU A 74 -14.08 -2.85 5.54
N ALA A 75 -13.34 -3.62 6.35
CA ALA A 75 -12.29 -4.52 5.88
C ALA A 75 -12.79 -5.59 4.87
N THR A 76 -14.07 -5.97 4.89
CA THR A 76 -14.62 -6.93 3.92
C THR A 76 -14.76 -6.36 2.51
N PHE A 77 -14.76 -5.03 2.36
CA PHE A 77 -14.93 -4.37 1.06
C PHE A 77 -13.82 -3.36 0.73
N GLN A 78 -13.03 -2.94 1.73
CA GLN A 78 -12.04 -1.89 1.59
C GLN A 78 -10.72 -2.21 2.31
N GLN A 79 -9.62 -1.72 1.75
CA GLN A 79 -8.27 -1.89 2.27
C GLN A 79 -7.57 -0.53 2.37
N TYR A 80 -6.85 -0.31 3.47
CA TYR A 80 -6.12 0.93 3.71
C TYR A 80 -4.95 1.05 2.74
N LYS A 81 -4.83 2.21 2.10
CA LYS A 81 -3.75 2.52 1.18
C LYS A 81 -3.36 3.99 1.36
N THR A 82 -2.07 4.26 1.54
CA THR A 82 -1.60 5.64 1.59
C THR A 82 -1.59 6.24 0.18
N ASP A 83 -2.43 7.25 -0.04
CA ASP A 83 -2.44 8.04 -1.27
C ASP A 83 -1.52 9.25 -1.11
N LEU A 84 -0.51 9.35 -1.96
CA LEU A 84 0.41 10.49 -1.98
C LEU A 84 -0.17 11.57 -2.90
N ILE A 85 -0.64 12.67 -2.30
CA ILE A 85 -1.18 13.79 -3.06
C ILE A 85 -0.06 14.83 -3.22
N PRO A 86 0.30 15.21 -4.46
CA PRO A 86 1.26 16.28 -4.69
C PRO A 86 0.61 17.62 -4.34
N ILE A 87 1.09 18.30 -3.30
CA ILE A 87 0.67 19.67 -3.01
C ILE A 87 1.66 20.60 -3.68
N LEU A 88 1.21 21.25 -4.76
CA LEU A 88 1.91 22.34 -5.40
C LEU A 88 1.94 23.53 -4.43
N LYS A 89 3.08 23.78 -3.78
CA LYS A 89 3.27 25.07 -3.10
C LYS A 89 3.63 26.08 -4.18
N VAL A 90 2.66 26.89 -4.59
CA VAL A 90 2.96 28.10 -5.37
C VAL A 90 3.64 29.07 -4.42
N PRO A 91 4.91 29.45 -4.64
CA PRO A 91 5.58 30.41 -3.78
C PRO A 91 4.83 31.75 -3.83
N THR A 92 4.21 32.16 -2.72
CA THR A 92 3.54 33.47 -2.55
C THR A 92 4.54 34.64 -2.42
N ARG A 93 5.83 34.42 -2.66
CA ARG A 93 6.82 35.50 -2.68
C ARG A 93 7.08 35.90 -4.13
N THR A 94 6.36 36.93 -4.57
CA THR A 94 6.79 37.82 -5.64
C THR A 94 8.15 38.41 -5.23
N VAL A 95 9.23 37.87 -5.78
CA VAL A 95 10.56 38.50 -5.69
C VAL A 95 10.49 39.76 -6.54
N GLN A 96 10.91 40.90 -5.99
CA GLN A 96 10.93 42.17 -6.73
C GLN A 96 11.64 41.99 -8.09
N PRO A 97 11.07 42.50 -9.19
CA PRO A 97 11.55 42.21 -10.54
C PRO A 97 12.94 42.82 -10.77
N ASN A 98 13.90 42.03 -11.26
CA ASN A 98 15.25 42.52 -11.59
C ASN A 98 15.62 42.39 -13.07
N PHE A 99 14.65 42.10 -13.95
CA PHE A 99 14.86 42.11 -15.40
C PHE A 99 13.93 43.14 -16.06
N VAL A 100 14.54 44.23 -16.53
CA VAL A 100 13.90 45.30 -17.29
C VAL A 100 14.16 45.02 -18.77
N TYR A 101 13.13 44.62 -19.52
CA TYR A 101 13.21 44.55 -20.98
C TYR A 101 12.66 45.86 -21.55
N VAL A 102 13.50 46.61 -22.24
CA VAL A 102 13.12 47.89 -22.86
C VAL A 102 12.67 47.60 -24.28
N PHE A 103 11.38 47.75 -24.55
CA PHE A 103 10.86 47.70 -25.90
C PHE A 103 11.04 49.07 -26.54
N PRO A 104 11.81 49.21 -27.63
CA PRO A 104 11.90 50.46 -28.35
C PRO A 104 10.55 50.75 -29.01
N ASP A 105 9.92 51.86 -28.63
CA ASP A 105 8.73 52.40 -29.30
C ASP A 105 9.20 53.52 -30.23
N GLU A 106 8.72 53.53 -31.47
CA GLU A 106 9.23 54.42 -32.53
C GLU A 106 9.00 55.91 -32.23
N ASN A 107 8.11 56.25 -31.29
CA ASN A 107 7.74 57.63 -30.95
C ASN A 107 8.28 58.14 -29.60
N ASP A 108 9.01 57.34 -28.82
CA ASP A 108 9.59 57.77 -27.53
C ASP A 108 11.05 57.29 -27.37
N PRO A 109 12.04 58.20 -27.27
CA PRO A 109 13.46 57.85 -27.26
C PRO A 109 13.92 57.13 -25.99
N LYS A 110 13.03 56.90 -25.00
CA LYS A 110 13.37 56.20 -23.75
C LYS A 110 12.83 54.77 -23.67
N GLY A 111 12.02 54.32 -24.63
CA GLY A 111 11.49 52.96 -24.69
C GLY A 111 10.58 52.59 -23.52
N ARG A 112 9.66 51.65 -23.74
CA ARG A 112 8.73 51.21 -22.70
C ARG A 112 9.36 50.06 -21.90
N THR A 113 9.56 50.26 -20.60
CA THR A 113 10.09 49.24 -19.70
C THR A 113 8.98 48.27 -19.29
N VAL A 114 9.17 46.98 -19.56
CA VAL A 114 8.25 45.92 -19.12
C VAL A 114 9.03 45.01 -18.18
N TYR A 115 8.48 44.83 -16.97
CA TYR A 115 9.05 43.97 -15.95
C TYR A 115 8.55 42.54 -16.15
N LEU A 116 9.46 41.60 -16.42
CA LEU A 116 9.12 40.16 -16.46
C LEU A 116 9.26 39.57 -15.05
N GLU A 117 8.14 39.13 -14.46
CA GLU A 117 8.17 38.31 -13.25
C GLU A 117 8.53 36.86 -13.63
N LEU A 118 9.74 36.42 -13.29
CA LEU A 118 10.07 35.00 -13.34
C LEU A 118 9.36 34.31 -12.18
N THR A 119 8.22 33.68 -12.46
CA THR A 119 7.59 32.74 -11.53
C THR A 119 8.60 31.62 -11.23
N PRO A 120 9.06 31.44 -9.98
CA PRO A 120 9.94 30.34 -9.64
C PRO A 120 9.23 29.00 -9.87
N PRO A 121 9.94 27.93 -10.26
CA PRO A 121 9.33 26.61 -10.38
C PRO A 121 8.69 26.21 -9.04
N PRO A 122 7.44 25.69 -9.05
CA PRO A 122 6.71 25.38 -7.82
C PRO A 122 7.42 24.25 -7.06
N ASP A 123 7.61 24.46 -5.75
CA ASP A 123 8.16 23.44 -4.86
C ASP A 123 7.06 22.41 -4.57
N VAL A 124 7.24 21.17 -5.03
CA VAL A 124 6.25 20.10 -4.90
C VAL A 124 6.47 19.40 -3.56
N THR A 125 5.65 19.72 -2.57
CA THR A 125 5.66 18.98 -1.30
C THR A 125 4.62 17.85 -1.38
N TYR A 126 5.06 16.60 -1.34
CA TYR A 126 4.15 15.45 -1.25
C TYR A 126 3.63 15.34 0.19
N LYS A 127 2.30 15.27 0.36
CA LYS A 127 1.70 14.87 1.64
C LYS A 127 1.05 13.50 1.49
N THR A 128 1.35 12.61 2.44
CA THR A 128 0.65 11.33 2.59
C THR A 128 -0.76 11.59 3.12
N SER A 129 -1.77 11.29 2.33
CA SER A 129 -3.18 11.32 2.73
C SER A 129 -3.66 9.89 3.03
N PRO A 130 -4.49 9.69 4.07
CA PRO A 130 -5.21 8.43 4.24
C PRO A 130 -6.11 8.19 3.02
N GLY A 131 -5.95 7.04 2.37
CA GLY A 131 -6.80 6.58 1.28
C GLY A 131 -7.38 5.20 1.59
N THR A 132 -8.50 4.88 0.93
CA THR A 132 -9.08 3.53 0.94
C THR A 132 -9.19 3.02 -0.48
N SER A 133 -8.86 1.75 -0.67
CA SER A 133 -9.03 1.04 -1.93
C SER A 133 -10.26 0.14 -1.84
N GLN A 134 -10.96 -0.07 -2.96
CA GLN A 134 -12.14 -0.94 -3.05
C GLN A 134 -11.78 -2.43 -3.11
N GLN A 135 -10.73 -2.83 -2.37
CA GLN A 135 -10.26 -4.20 -2.29
C GLN A 135 -10.50 -4.73 -0.88
N MET A 136 -10.84 -6.02 -0.75
CA MET A 136 -10.99 -6.65 0.55
C MET A 136 -9.64 -6.77 1.27
N ASN A 137 -9.57 -6.29 2.51
CA ASN A 137 -8.42 -6.49 3.39
C ASN A 137 -8.43 -7.92 3.98
N VAL A 138 -8.03 -8.90 3.17
CA VAL A 138 -7.98 -10.31 3.56
C VAL A 138 -7.07 -10.53 4.77
N LEU A 139 -5.91 -9.86 4.80
CA LEU A 139 -4.91 -10.01 5.86
C LEU A 139 -5.49 -9.63 7.23
N GLY A 140 -6.19 -8.50 7.33
CA GLY A 140 -6.85 -8.07 8.56
C GLY A 140 -7.96 -9.02 9.02
N ILE A 141 -8.78 -9.52 8.08
CA ILE A 141 -9.86 -10.47 8.39
C ILE A 141 -9.31 -11.79 8.92
N VAL A 142 -8.22 -12.30 8.34
CA VAL A 142 -7.57 -13.54 8.80
C VAL A 142 -7.01 -13.38 10.21
N ILE A 143 -6.36 -12.26 10.49
CA ILE A 143 -5.72 -12.01 11.79
C ILE A 143 -6.77 -11.78 12.89
N PHE A 144 -7.83 -11.04 12.57
CA PHE A 144 -8.97 -10.87 13.47
C PHE A 144 -9.68 -12.20 13.77
N SER A 145 -9.98 -13.00 12.75
CA SER A 145 -10.65 -14.30 12.95
C SER A 145 -9.77 -15.30 13.72
N ALA A 146 -8.46 -15.33 13.48
CA ALA A 146 -7.53 -16.17 14.23
C ALA A 146 -7.44 -15.76 15.71
N THR A 147 -7.38 -14.46 16.00
CA THR A 147 -7.35 -13.96 17.38
C THR A 147 -8.67 -14.21 18.09
N MET A 148 -9.81 -13.95 17.45
CA MET A 148 -11.13 -14.29 17.98
C MET A 148 -11.27 -15.79 18.26
N GLY A 149 -10.86 -16.65 17.32
CA GLY A 149 -10.90 -18.11 17.48
C GLY A 149 -10.03 -18.58 18.66
N LEU A 150 -8.85 -18.00 18.84
CA LEU A 150 -7.98 -18.29 19.98
C LEU A 150 -8.61 -17.85 21.31
N LEU A 151 -9.22 -16.67 21.35
CA LEU A 151 -9.90 -16.15 22.54
C LEU A 151 -11.11 -17.01 22.92
N LEU A 152 -11.95 -17.39 21.95
CA LEU A 152 -13.08 -18.30 22.19
C LEU A 152 -12.61 -19.67 22.68
N GLY A 153 -11.48 -20.16 22.15
CA GLY A 153 -10.85 -21.39 22.64
C GLY A 153 -10.35 -21.30 24.09
N ARG A 154 -10.04 -20.10 24.59
CA ARG A 154 -9.66 -19.86 26.00
C ARG A 154 -10.87 -19.72 26.92
N MET A 155 -12.02 -19.32 26.39
CA MET A 155 -13.26 -19.15 27.17
C MET A 155 -13.95 -20.47 27.53
N GLY A 156 -13.44 -21.61 27.04
CA GLY A 156 -13.93 -22.95 27.38
C GLY A 156 -15.40 -23.13 27.04
N GLU A 157 -16.20 -23.57 28.00
CA GLU A 157 -17.64 -23.85 27.81
C GLU A 157 -18.45 -22.60 27.43
N ARG A 158 -18.04 -21.40 27.88
CA ARG A 158 -18.74 -20.16 27.52
C ARG A 158 -18.56 -19.78 26.05
N GLY A 159 -17.48 -20.23 25.41
CA GLY A 159 -17.19 -20.01 23.99
C GLY A 159 -17.79 -21.07 23.06
N ALA A 160 -18.15 -22.24 23.59
CA ALA A 160 -18.72 -23.35 22.82
C ALA A 160 -19.91 -22.99 21.90
N PRO A 161 -20.94 -22.23 22.34
CA PRO A 161 -22.07 -21.92 21.45
C PRO A 161 -21.64 -21.13 20.21
N LEU A 162 -20.70 -20.19 20.35
CA LEU A 162 -20.24 -19.38 19.22
C LEU A 162 -19.34 -20.19 18.27
N VAL A 163 -18.50 -21.07 18.82
CA VAL A 163 -17.69 -21.99 18.01
C VAL A 163 -18.57 -22.93 17.19
N ASN A 164 -19.65 -23.45 17.77
CA ASN A 164 -20.60 -24.32 17.06
C ASN A 164 -21.26 -23.58 15.89
N VAL A 165 -21.66 -22.31 16.08
CA VAL A 165 -22.21 -21.49 14.98
C VAL A 165 -21.18 -21.34 13.86
N CYS A 166 -19.92 -21.01 14.19
CA CYS A 166 -18.86 -20.89 13.18
C CYS A 166 -18.62 -22.20 12.42
N GLN A 167 -18.69 -23.36 13.09
CA GLN A 167 -18.55 -24.67 12.47
C GLN A 167 -19.71 -24.99 11.53
N CYS A 168 -20.95 -24.72 11.94
CA CYS A 168 -22.13 -24.90 11.09
C CYS A 168 -22.02 -24.05 9.81
N ILE A 169 -21.61 -22.78 9.94
CA ILE A 169 -21.39 -21.90 8.77
C ILE A 169 -20.30 -22.47 7.86
N ASN A 170 -19.18 -22.94 8.42
CA ASN A 170 -18.11 -23.55 7.62
C ASN A 170 -18.58 -24.80 6.86
N GLU A 171 -19.38 -25.67 7.49
CA GLU A 171 -19.95 -26.83 6.80
C GLU A 171 -20.89 -26.42 5.66
N CYS A 172 -21.73 -25.40 5.88
CA CYS A 172 -22.57 -24.83 4.82
C CYS A 172 -21.72 -24.29 3.66
N VAL A 173 -20.65 -23.54 3.95
CA VAL A 173 -19.74 -23.00 2.94
C VAL A 173 -19.08 -24.13 2.13
N MET A 174 -18.62 -25.19 2.79
CA MET A 174 -18.03 -26.34 2.09
C MET A 174 -19.02 -27.03 1.15
N LYS A 175 -20.30 -27.14 1.54
CA LYS A 175 -21.37 -27.66 0.66
C LYS A 175 -21.61 -26.75 -0.54
N ILE A 176 -21.61 -25.42 -0.34
CA ILE A 176 -21.75 -24.44 -1.42
C ILE A 176 -20.57 -24.53 -2.39
N ILE A 177 -19.33 -24.64 -1.88
CA ILE A 177 -18.13 -24.80 -2.72
C ILE A 177 -18.25 -26.07 -3.56
N ASN A 178 -18.61 -27.20 -2.95
CA ASN A 178 -18.78 -28.46 -3.68
C ASN A 178 -19.85 -28.35 -4.78
N ALA A 179 -20.95 -27.64 -4.51
CA ALA A 179 -22.00 -27.38 -5.51
C ALA A 179 -21.55 -26.43 -6.63
N ALA A 180 -20.64 -25.48 -6.36
CA ALA A 180 -20.13 -24.54 -7.34
C ALA A 180 -19.00 -25.10 -8.22
N VAL A 181 -18.29 -26.13 -7.73
CA VAL A 181 -17.24 -26.84 -8.48
C VAL A 181 -17.83 -27.85 -9.47
N TRP A 182 -19.09 -28.25 -9.30
CA TRP A 182 -19.85 -29.14 -10.18
C TRP A 182 -20.50 -28.36 -11.33
#